data_AF-A0A1A8YIG5-F1
#
_entry.id   AF-A0A1A8YIG5-F1
#
_cell.length_a   1.000
_cell.length_b   1.000
_cell.length_c   1.000
_cell.angle_alpha   90.00
_cell.angle_beta   90.00
_cell.angle_gamma   90.00
#
_symmetry.space_group_name_H-M   'P 1'
#
loop_
_entity.id
_entity.type
_entity.pdbx_description
1 polymer ?
#
loop_
_entity_poly.entity_id
_entity_poly.type
_entity_poly.pdbx_seq_one_letter_code
_entity_poly.pdbx_strand_id
1 'polypeptide(L)'
;MDVWIDVWIDVCIDLTSAIKILFKITHHAFAFSRRDNSGQCRSKRRGPPGEAEAQRKRVTFPNWRRNGIGLELGIEVSGEVGKVGKPLQKPLQKPPQKPLQKPPQKPPQKPRQRQRRKGGRSNMSEIPMCLFIACSTRDNTSREYIYTILKNRLLGSQVCIDTNILDVPTNLKFCSFDDLLKCADDLQKYDVYAYGCLKKIEKIAKEYDENIELKIIYQRQHINIDQYIRRFSWDDAKYPRNRSLTETIDIMINNVTKLTDEIQIKCSILNDLKEKKKKDIPKNEKNNFFFKNLNEILTPQIVSKSDFMETEYITTLIAYVHKNKIDEWLNNYESFCEYVVPRSTQQFQNLEDKDGNTLWKVFVFKKFSHNFMQAAKLKNFIVKSFLYDEKKYNDIMESRTKIEAEIIRQETFLRRMCLAAFSDIFIAFIHLNILRVFCESVLRFGVPPNFASFSIRINGESKEKKVRKKLYDIFSNSDSIGKNYIKRSDENDEEIYPYVSVSFKI
;
A
#
# COMPACT_ATOMS: atom_id res chain seq x y z
N MET A 1 -12.20 -23.95 17.15
CA MET A 1 -11.78 -22.63 16.62
C MET A 1 -10.97 -22.80 15.32
N ASP A 2 -11.30 -23.80 14.50
CA ASP A 2 -10.22 -24.61 13.90
C ASP A 2 -9.92 -24.20 12.46
N VAL A 3 -10.94 -23.66 11.76
CA VAL A 3 -10.83 -23.02 10.42
C VAL A 3 -9.81 -21.87 10.37
N TRP A 4 -9.48 -21.26 11.51
CA TRP A 4 -8.46 -20.21 11.60
C TRP A 4 -7.02 -20.74 11.75
N ILE A 5 -6.85 -22.02 12.09
CA ILE A 5 -5.53 -22.65 12.24
C ILE A 5 -5.03 -23.13 10.87
N ASP A 6 -5.88 -23.80 10.09
CA ASP A 6 -5.52 -24.33 8.77
C ASP A 6 -5.07 -23.21 7.81
N VAL A 7 -5.81 -22.10 7.76
CA VAL A 7 -5.46 -20.91 6.96
C VAL A 7 -4.13 -20.27 7.40
N TRP A 8 -3.77 -20.38 8.68
CA TRP A 8 -2.48 -19.88 9.19
C TRP A 8 -1.32 -20.82 8.84
N ILE A 9 -1.58 -22.14 8.86
CA ILE A 9 -0.63 -23.17 8.45
C ILE A 9 -0.28 -23.03 6.96
N ASP A 10 -1.28 -22.88 6.08
CA ASP A 10 -1.05 -22.69 4.64
C ASP A 10 -0.21 -21.44 4.34
N VAL A 11 -0.52 -20.31 4.99
CA VAL A 11 0.26 -19.06 4.84
C VAL A 11 1.72 -19.24 5.32
N CYS A 12 1.98 -20.02 6.37
CA CYS A 12 3.34 -20.35 6.81
C CYS A 12 4.07 -21.33 5.86
N ILE A 13 3.35 -22.26 5.22
CA ILE A 13 3.90 -23.17 4.22
C ILE A 13 4.32 -22.41 2.96
N ASP A 14 3.50 -21.45 2.49
CA ASP A 14 3.86 -20.58 1.38
C ASP A 14 5.06 -19.67 1.71
N LEU A 15 5.10 -19.05 2.90
CA LEU A 15 6.22 -18.20 3.29
C LEU A 15 7.55 -18.96 3.34
N THR A 16 7.55 -20.17 3.91
CA THR A 16 8.76 -21.02 3.97
C THR A 16 9.16 -21.57 2.60
N SER A 17 8.21 -21.75 1.68
CA SER A 17 8.47 -22.12 0.28
C SER A 17 9.07 -20.96 -0.51
N ALA A 18 8.54 -19.75 -0.36
CA ALA A 18 9.09 -18.53 -0.96
C ALA A 18 10.53 -18.24 -0.50
N ILE A 19 10.82 -18.41 0.80
CA ILE A 19 12.18 -18.28 1.37
C ILE A 19 13.14 -19.31 0.76
N LYS A 20 12.72 -20.59 0.61
CA LYS A 20 13.53 -21.62 -0.06
C LYS A 20 13.82 -21.28 -1.53
N ILE A 21 12.84 -20.73 -2.25
CA ILE A 21 13.02 -20.29 -3.65
C ILE A 21 14.04 -19.14 -3.74
N LEU A 22 13.90 -18.10 -2.89
CA LEU A 22 14.85 -16.99 -2.82
C LEU A 22 16.29 -17.46 -2.53
N PHE A 23 16.46 -18.37 -1.57
CA PHE A 23 17.78 -18.92 -1.22
C PHE A 23 18.40 -19.73 -2.37
N LYS A 24 17.58 -20.44 -3.14
CA LYS A 24 18.02 -21.22 -4.31
C LYS A 24 18.45 -20.32 -5.47
N ILE A 25 17.77 -19.20 -5.68
CA ILE A 25 18.11 -18.18 -6.69
C ILE A 25 19.45 -17.50 -6.35
N THR A 26 19.65 -17.07 -5.10
CA THR A 26 20.93 -16.44 -4.70
C THR A 26 22.12 -17.39 -4.82
N HIS A 27 21.95 -18.67 -4.49
CA HIS A 27 23.00 -19.67 -4.66
C HIS A 27 23.37 -19.92 -6.14
N HIS A 28 22.39 -19.86 -7.05
CA HIS A 28 22.62 -20.06 -8.49
C HIS A 28 23.37 -18.87 -9.12
N ALA A 29 23.03 -17.64 -8.71
CA ALA A 29 23.73 -16.43 -9.15
C ALA A 29 25.21 -16.42 -8.73
N PHE A 30 25.51 -16.84 -7.50
CA PHE A 30 26.88 -16.88 -6.98
C PHE A 30 27.74 -18.00 -7.61
N ALA A 31 27.10 -19.08 -8.08
CA ALA A 31 27.79 -20.16 -8.79
C ALA A 31 28.20 -19.79 -10.22
N PHE A 32 27.39 -18.99 -10.93
CA PHE A 32 27.66 -18.62 -12.33
C PHE A 32 28.87 -17.68 -12.46
N SER A 33 28.99 -16.70 -11.54
CA SER A 33 30.07 -15.69 -11.53
C SER A 33 31.48 -16.23 -11.21
N ARG A 34 31.67 -17.57 -11.16
CA ARG A 34 32.95 -18.22 -10.85
C ARG A 34 33.48 -19.19 -11.92
N ARG A 35 32.81 -19.35 -13.07
CA ARG A 35 33.28 -20.25 -14.15
C ARG A 35 33.99 -19.58 -15.32
N ASP A 36 33.67 -18.34 -15.65
CA ASP A 36 34.23 -17.66 -16.82
C ASP A 36 35.52 -16.88 -16.50
N ASN A 37 36.61 -17.60 -16.16
CA ASN A 37 37.97 -17.03 -16.20
C ASN A 37 39.11 -18.09 -16.12
N SER A 38 39.23 -18.97 -17.12
CA SER A 38 40.41 -19.84 -17.29
C SER A 38 40.59 -20.34 -18.74
N GLY A 39 41.73 -20.06 -19.37
CA GLY A 39 42.08 -20.49 -20.75
C GLY A 39 41.87 -19.38 -21.80
N GLN A 40 42.80 -18.47 -22.13
CA GLN A 40 44.26 -18.51 -22.41
C GLN A 40 44.62 -18.78 -23.88
N CYS A 41 45.12 -17.76 -24.60
CA CYS A 41 46.05 -17.98 -25.72
C CYS A 41 47.00 -16.78 -26.00
N ARG A 42 48.08 -17.06 -26.75
CA ARG A 42 49.27 -16.24 -27.08
C ARG A 42 49.10 -15.51 -28.44
N SER A 43 49.87 -14.50 -28.90
CA SER A 43 51.02 -13.69 -28.41
C SER A 43 51.37 -12.58 -29.44
N LYS A 44 52.47 -11.80 -29.20
CA LYS A 44 53.18 -10.79 -30.06
C LYS A 44 52.83 -9.32 -29.77
N ARG A 45 53.75 -8.33 -29.80
CA ARG A 45 55.25 -8.29 -29.67
C ARG A 45 55.70 -6.81 -29.50
N ARG A 46 56.89 -6.58 -28.88
CA ARG A 46 57.66 -5.32 -28.74
C ARG A 46 57.19 -4.29 -27.67
N GLY A 47 58.17 -3.61 -27.05
CA GLY A 47 58.11 -2.36 -26.26
C GLY A 47 59.25 -1.43 -26.76
N PRO A 48 59.97 -0.62 -25.93
CA PRO A 48 59.87 -0.40 -24.48
C PRO A 48 59.70 1.12 -24.09
N PRO A 49 60.51 1.82 -23.26
CA PRO A 49 60.07 2.23 -21.92
C PRO A 49 60.23 3.73 -21.51
N GLY A 50 59.68 4.07 -20.34
CA GLY A 50 60.00 5.20 -19.44
C GLY A 50 59.53 4.81 -18.03
N GLU A 51 60.29 4.98 -16.94
CA GLU A 51 60.61 6.23 -16.22
C GLU A 51 59.37 6.91 -15.58
N ALA A 52 59.32 7.21 -14.27
CA ALA A 52 60.29 6.98 -13.21
C ALA A 52 59.69 6.93 -11.78
N GLU A 53 60.52 6.46 -10.84
CA GLU A 53 60.48 6.68 -9.38
C GLU A 53 59.28 6.28 -8.51
N ALA A 54 59.52 6.27 -7.20
CA ALA A 54 58.61 5.82 -6.15
C ALA A 54 58.74 6.71 -4.90
N GLN A 55 57.66 6.83 -4.12
CA GLN A 55 57.78 7.15 -2.70
C GLN A 55 56.90 6.24 -1.84
N ARG A 56 57.54 5.54 -0.90
CA ARG A 56 56.87 4.81 0.18
C ARG A 56 56.70 5.73 1.38
N LYS A 57 55.50 5.81 1.95
CA LYS A 57 55.32 6.10 3.39
C LYS A 57 54.53 4.97 4.03
N ARG A 58 55.06 4.43 5.14
CA ARG A 58 54.41 3.41 5.96
C ARG A 58 53.67 4.10 7.10
N VAL A 59 52.44 3.66 7.37
CA VAL A 59 51.79 3.78 8.68
C VAL A 59 51.25 2.38 9.03
N THR A 60 51.29 2.03 10.31
CA THR A 60 51.11 0.66 10.82
C THR A 60 49.69 0.35 11.27
N PHE A 61 49.21 -0.87 10.98
CA PHE A 61 48.02 -1.45 11.61
C PHE A 61 48.40 -2.24 12.88
N PRO A 62 47.63 -2.16 13.98
CA PRO A 62 47.74 -3.07 15.12
C PRO A 62 47.19 -4.47 14.82
N ASN A 63 47.82 -5.50 15.37
CA ASN A 63 47.34 -6.89 15.30
C ASN A 63 46.22 -7.15 16.32
N TRP A 64 45.25 -7.99 15.97
CA TRP A 64 44.59 -8.92 16.90
C TRP A 64 44.57 -10.33 16.29
N ARG A 65 44.82 -11.37 17.11
CA ARG A 65 44.99 -12.76 16.65
C ARG A 65 43.79 -13.65 16.95
N ARG A 66 43.72 -14.72 16.15
CA ARG A 66 42.86 -15.92 16.25
C ARG A 66 42.59 -16.40 17.68
N ASN A 67 41.35 -16.81 17.93
CA ASN A 67 40.91 -18.22 18.05
C ASN A 67 39.38 -18.26 17.78
N GLY A 68 38.70 -19.35 17.41
CA GLY A 68 39.11 -20.76 17.23
C GLY A 68 38.17 -21.67 18.03
N ILE A 69 37.62 -22.74 17.43
CA ILE A 69 36.57 -23.63 17.99
C ILE A 69 35.19 -22.91 18.04
N GLY A 70 34.00 -23.53 17.87
CA GLY A 70 33.60 -24.89 17.44
C GLY A 70 32.08 -25.07 17.66
N LEU A 71 31.40 -25.97 16.94
CA LEU A 71 29.98 -26.29 17.20
C LEU A 71 29.85 -27.44 18.21
N GLU A 72 28.82 -27.41 19.06
CA GLU A 72 27.96 -28.57 19.27
C GLU A 72 26.60 -28.21 19.91
N LEU A 73 25.66 -29.16 19.91
CA LEU A 73 24.29 -29.01 20.41
C LEU A 73 24.13 -29.75 21.75
N GLY A 74 23.75 -29.02 22.81
CA GLY A 74 23.43 -29.61 24.11
C GLY A 74 21.92 -29.75 24.32
N ILE A 75 21.43 -30.98 24.46
CA ILE A 75 20.10 -31.29 24.99
C ILE A 75 20.31 -31.90 26.38
N GLU A 76 19.82 -31.24 27.44
CA GLU A 76 19.82 -31.83 28.78
C GLU A 76 18.45 -32.41 29.15
N VAL A 77 18.48 -33.58 29.79
CA VAL A 77 17.32 -34.32 30.29
C VAL A 77 17.66 -34.84 31.69
N SER A 78 16.90 -34.42 32.69
CA SER A 78 16.97 -34.97 34.05
C SER A 78 15.62 -34.80 34.78
N GLY A 79 15.09 -35.76 35.55
CA GLY A 79 15.43 -37.19 35.57
C GLY A 79 15.83 -37.76 36.94
N GLU A 80 14.98 -37.63 37.96
CA GLU A 80 15.16 -38.33 39.24
C GLU A 80 13.91 -39.12 39.70
N VAL A 81 14.18 -40.30 40.25
CA VAL A 81 13.28 -41.24 40.95
C VAL A 81 14.19 -41.97 41.96
N GLY A 82 13.86 -42.22 43.23
CA GLY A 82 12.63 -42.10 44.03
C GLY A 82 12.76 -43.01 45.27
N LYS A 83 11.64 -43.51 45.83
CA LYS A 83 11.47 -44.44 47.01
C LYS A 83 11.22 -43.73 48.37
N VAL A 84 10.47 -44.29 49.33
CA VAL A 84 9.50 -45.42 49.36
C VAL A 84 8.51 -45.20 50.54
N GLY A 85 7.24 -45.62 50.40
CA GLY A 85 6.26 -45.65 51.51
C GLY A 85 4.85 -46.07 51.09
N LYS A 86 4.22 -47.01 51.81
CA LYS A 86 2.91 -47.65 51.55
C LYS A 86 2.48 -48.45 52.81
N PRO A 87 1.25 -48.99 52.94
CA PRO A 87 -0.05 -48.61 52.33
C PRO A 87 -1.21 -48.56 53.36
N LEU A 88 -2.45 -48.33 52.89
CA LEU A 88 -3.81 -48.69 53.41
C LEU A 88 -4.80 -47.60 52.92
N GLN A 89 -6.06 -47.78 52.50
CA GLN A 89 -6.90 -48.83 51.91
C GLN A 89 -8.23 -48.10 51.49
N LYS A 90 -9.18 -48.78 50.80
CA LYS A 90 -10.49 -48.24 50.29
C LYS A 90 -11.67 -48.80 51.13
N PRO A 91 -12.98 -48.41 51.01
CA PRO A 91 -13.79 -48.01 49.83
C PRO A 91 -14.77 -46.80 50.12
N LEU A 92 -15.99 -46.57 49.57
CA LEU A 92 -16.94 -47.21 48.61
C LEU A 92 -17.80 -46.13 47.88
N GLN A 93 -19.02 -46.46 47.40
CA GLN A 93 -20.06 -45.61 46.76
C GLN A 93 -21.47 -46.23 47.07
N LYS A 94 -22.67 -45.77 46.65
CA LYS A 94 -23.14 -44.77 45.65
C LYS A 94 -24.50 -44.09 46.13
N PRO A 95 -25.67 -43.96 45.44
CA PRO A 95 -26.85 -43.17 45.91
C PRO A 95 -28.12 -44.06 46.01
N PRO A 96 -29.40 -43.62 45.82
CA PRO A 96 -30.04 -42.27 45.88
C PRO A 96 -31.36 -42.21 46.75
N GLN A 97 -31.99 -41.04 46.91
CA GLN A 97 -33.46 -40.77 46.75
C GLN A 97 -33.88 -39.30 47.08
N LYS A 98 -35.17 -38.95 46.94
CA LYS A 98 -35.82 -37.61 47.06
C LYS A 98 -37.17 -37.72 47.82
N PRO A 99 -37.68 -36.67 48.52
CA PRO A 99 -38.80 -35.88 47.94
C PRO A 99 -39.01 -34.39 48.39
N LEU A 100 -39.75 -33.66 47.54
CA LEU A 100 -40.65 -32.48 47.70
C LEU A 100 -40.39 -31.24 48.61
N GLN A 101 -40.21 -30.09 47.91
CA GLN A 101 -40.94 -28.80 47.98
C GLN A 101 -41.23 -28.01 49.28
N LYS A 102 -40.92 -26.69 49.24
CA LYS A 102 -41.74 -25.55 49.72
C LYS A 102 -41.60 -24.34 48.74
N PRO A 103 -42.56 -23.38 48.69
CA PRO A 103 -42.71 -22.42 47.58
C PRO A 103 -41.87 -21.12 47.70
N PRO A 104 -41.63 -20.39 46.58
CA PRO A 104 -40.79 -19.19 46.55
C PRO A 104 -41.54 -17.88 46.87
N GLN A 105 -40.85 -16.94 47.53
CA GLN A 105 -41.31 -15.55 47.73
C GLN A 105 -40.84 -14.62 46.59
N LYS A 106 -41.60 -13.56 46.29
CA LYS A 106 -41.33 -12.61 45.19
C LYS A 106 -40.49 -11.41 45.67
N PRO A 107 -39.42 -11.03 44.94
CA PRO A 107 -38.80 -9.71 45.09
C PRO A 107 -39.68 -8.57 44.51
N PRO A 108 -39.49 -7.30 44.93
CA PRO A 108 -40.35 -6.18 44.51
C PRO A 108 -40.15 -5.71 43.05
N GLN A 109 -41.19 -5.09 42.49
CA GLN A 109 -41.17 -4.50 41.14
C GLN A 109 -40.44 -3.14 41.11
N LYS A 110 -39.70 -2.85 40.03
CA LYS A 110 -39.18 -1.51 39.73
C LYS A 110 -40.12 -0.75 38.76
N PRO A 111 -40.18 0.60 38.79
CA PRO A 111 -41.13 1.36 37.96
C PRO A 111 -40.86 1.26 36.45
N ARG A 112 -41.95 1.28 35.66
CA ARG A 112 -41.89 1.39 34.19
C ARG A 112 -41.29 2.73 33.75
N GLN A 113 -40.15 2.72 33.08
CA GLN A 113 -39.76 3.81 32.17
C GLN A 113 -39.97 3.41 30.70
N ARG A 114 -40.45 4.34 29.88
CA ARG A 114 -40.73 4.13 28.45
C ARG A 114 -39.45 3.77 27.69
N GLN A 115 -39.42 2.62 27.02
CA GLN A 115 -38.39 2.30 26.03
C GLN A 115 -38.51 3.24 24.81
N ARG A 116 -37.81 4.37 24.83
CA ARG A 116 -37.46 5.08 23.59
C ARG A 116 -36.48 4.19 22.81
N ARG A 117 -36.94 3.59 21.72
CA ARG A 117 -36.08 2.93 20.73
C ARG A 117 -35.06 3.94 20.21
N LYS A 118 -33.83 3.93 20.75
CA LYS A 118 -32.69 4.56 20.07
C LYS A 118 -32.36 3.68 18.88
N GLY A 119 -32.81 4.06 17.70
CA GLY A 119 -32.28 3.51 16.46
C GLY A 119 -30.78 3.78 16.43
N GLY A 120 -29.97 2.73 16.22
CA GLY A 120 -28.53 2.85 16.05
C GLY A 120 -28.22 3.54 14.72
N ARG A 121 -28.33 4.87 14.67
CA ARG A 121 -27.76 5.65 13.57
C ARG A 121 -26.25 5.42 13.66
N SER A 122 -25.68 4.84 12.61
CA SER A 122 -24.22 4.75 12.49
C SER A 122 -23.65 6.16 12.62
N ASN A 123 -22.66 6.31 13.50
CA ASN A 123 -21.84 7.52 13.49
C ASN A 123 -21.06 7.49 12.17
N MET A 124 -21.56 8.21 11.16
CA MET A 124 -20.66 8.69 10.11
C MET A 124 -19.55 9.46 10.82
N SER A 125 -18.30 9.04 10.63
CA SER A 125 -17.15 9.69 11.22
C SER A 125 -17.04 11.10 10.65
N GLU A 126 -17.57 12.09 11.38
CA GLU A 126 -17.51 13.49 10.96
C GLU A 126 -16.04 13.86 10.72
N ILE A 127 -15.73 14.32 9.52
CA ILE A 127 -14.35 14.64 9.11
C ILE A 127 -13.79 15.68 10.09
N PRO A 128 -12.64 15.42 10.74
CA PRO A 128 -12.05 16.37 11.68
C PRO A 128 -11.59 17.62 10.92
N MET A 129 -11.86 18.78 11.53
CA MET A 129 -11.51 20.08 10.98
C MET A 129 -10.47 20.75 11.87
N CYS A 130 -9.54 21.48 11.27
CA CYS A 130 -8.67 22.41 11.98
C CYS A 130 -9.01 23.85 11.59
N LEU A 131 -9.08 24.71 12.59
CA LEU A 131 -9.24 26.15 12.47
C LEU A 131 -7.98 26.79 13.04
N PHE A 132 -7.21 27.46 12.20
CA PHE A 132 -6.15 28.38 12.61
C PHE A 132 -6.77 29.77 12.80
N ILE A 133 -6.57 30.35 13.98
CA ILE A 133 -6.97 31.73 14.27
C ILE A 133 -5.76 32.59 14.61
N ALA A 134 -5.86 33.89 14.35
CA ALA A 134 -4.94 34.89 14.87
C ALA A 134 -5.66 36.15 15.35
N CYS A 135 -5.19 36.71 16.45
CA CYS A 135 -5.72 37.94 17.06
C CYS A 135 -4.58 38.89 17.45
N SER A 136 -4.85 40.19 17.48
CA SER A 136 -3.82 41.19 17.82
C SER A 136 -3.35 41.07 19.27
N THR A 137 -2.11 41.48 19.54
CA THR A 137 -1.49 41.54 20.89
C THR A 137 -1.14 42.97 21.31
N ARG A 138 -1.68 43.99 20.63
CA ARG A 138 -1.35 45.41 20.83
C ARG A 138 -1.62 45.93 22.25
N ASP A 139 -2.53 45.30 23.00
CA ASP A 139 -2.87 45.64 24.39
C ASP A 139 -1.86 45.06 25.42
N ASN A 140 -0.64 44.73 24.98
CA ASN A 140 0.42 44.07 25.75
C ASN A 140 0.00 42.71 26.38
N THR A 141 -0.99 42.06 25.78
CA THR A 141 -1.53 40.76 26.21
C THR A 141 -0.67 39.61 25.69
N SER A 142 -0.17 38.77 26.60
CA SER A 142 0.68 37.64 26.22
C SER A 142 -0.11 36.55 25.48
N ARG A 143 0.53 35.90 24.51
CA ARG A 143 -0.09 34.77 23.77
C ARG A 143 -0.47 33.62 24.72
N GLU A 144 0.26 33.43 25.81
CA GLU A 144 0.00 32.44 26.87
C GLU A 144 -1.28 32.77 27.67
N TYR A 145 -1.56 34.06 27.92
CA TYR A 145 -2.81 34.50 28.55
C TYR A 145 -4.02 34.26 27.64
N ILE A 146 -3.91 34.67 26.37
CA ILE A 146 -4.96 34.44 25.35
C ILE A 146 -5.18 32.93 25.16
N TYR A 147 -4.11 32.14 25.08
CA TYR A 147 -4.17 30.68 25.04
C TYR A 147 -4.96 30.10 26.21
N THR A 148 -4.72 30.59 27.43
CA THR A 148 -5.40 30.13 28.65
C THR A 148 -6.89 30.45 28.61
N ILE A 149 -7.29 31.63 28.12
CA ILE A 149 -8.70 32.00 27.91
C ILE A 149 -9.36 31.05 26.90
N LEU A 150 -8.75 30.88 25.72
CA LEU A 150 -9.27 30.00 24.66
C LEU A 150 -9.42 28.56 25.16
N LYS A 151 -8.38 28.01 25.80
CA LYS A 151 -8.36 26.67 26.37
C LYS A 151 -9.52 26.46 27.35
N ASN A 152 -9.68 27.37 28.31
CA ASN A 152 -10.72 27.27 29.33
C ASN A 152 -12.14 27.44 28.75
N ARG A 153 -12.35 28.42 27.87
CA ARG A 153 -13.67 28.74 27.30
C ARG A 153 -14.14 27.73 26.23
N LEU A 154 -13.22 27.05 25.55
CA LEU A 154 -13.53 26.08 24.49
C LEU A 154 -13.54 24.63 25.00
N LEU A 155 -12.43 24.12 25.57
CA LEU A 155 -12.34 22.73 26.06
C LEU A 155 -13.28 22.49 27.25
N GLY A 156 -13.39 23.47 28.16
CA GLY A 156 -14.35 23.42 29.28
C GLY A 156 -15.81 23.31 28.85
N SER A 157 -16.11 23.45 27.55
CA SER A 157 -17.43 23.27 26.94
C SER A 157 -17.54 22.15 25.91
N GLN A 158 -16.48 21.34 25.72
CA GLN A 158 -16.47 20.14 24.86
C GLN A 158 -16.85 20.38 23.39
N VAL A 159 -16.62 21.60 22.89
CA VAL A 159 -16.95 22.00 21.51
C VAL A 159 -15.77 21.76 20.55
N CYS A 160 -14.53 21.98 21.01
CA CYS A 160 -13.31 21.55 20.32
C CYS A 160 -12.76 20.24 20.90
N ILE A 161 -11.90 19.56 20.13
CA ILE A 161 -11.10 18.38 20.53
C ILE A 161 -9.85 18.82 21.29
N ASP A 162 -9.19 19.86 20.77
CA ASP A 162 -7.87 20.30 21.20
C ASP A 162 -7.69 21.79 20.88
N THR A 163 -6.77 22.46 21.56
CA THR A 163 -6.40 23.86 21.30
C THR A 163 -4.95 24.08 21.72
N ASN A 164 -4.12 24.62 20.82
CA ASN A 164 -2.67 24.81 21.01
C ASN A 164 -2.20 26.16 20.44
N ILE A 165 -1.07 26.66 20.92
CA ILE A 165 -0.37 27.82 20.32
C ILE A 165 0.19 27.39 18.96
N LEU A 166 0.14 28.29 17.98
CA LEU A 166 0.60 28.04 16.61
C LEU A 166 1.78 28.96 16.28
N ASP A 167 2.90 28.36 15.89
CA ASP A 167 4.13 29.09 15.52
C ASP A 167 4.01 29.69 14.11
N VAL A 168 3.36 30.85 14.02
CA VAL A 168 3.32 31.67 12.80
C VAL A 168 4.50 32.66 12.83
N PRO A 169 5.46 32.58 11.90
CA PRO A 169 6.62 33.46 11.90
C PRO A 169 6.23 34.90 11.57
N THR A 170 6.43 35.82 12.51
CA THR A 170 6.15 37.25 12.33
C THR A 170 7.23 37.99 11.53
N ASN A 171 8.38 37.36 11.29
CA ASN A 171 9.55 37.94 10.61
C ASN A 171 9.73 37.45 9.16
N LEU A 172 8.64 37.15 8.45
CA LEU A 172 8.67 36.84 7.01
C LEU A 172 8.83 38.13 6.18
N LYS A 173 9.63 38.04 5.12
CA LYS A 173 9.93 39.17 4.22
C LYS A 173 8.90 39.32 3.10
N PHE A 174 8.09 40.37 3.18
CA PHE A 174 7.30 40.91 2.06
C PHE A 174 7.94 42.21 1.56
N CYS A 175 7.79 42.53 0.27
CA CYS A 175 8.46 43.67 -0.36
C CYS A 175 7.58 44.92 -0.41
N SER A 176 6.30 44.78 -0.80
CA SER A 176 5.29 45.83 -0.78
C SER A 176 3.98 45.35 -0.14
N PHE A 177 3.04 46.28 0.07
CA PHE A 177 1.67 45.94 0.50
C PHE A 177 0.87 45.27 -0.63
N ASP A 178 1.12 45.65 -1.88
CA ASP A 178 0.44 45.09 -3.06
C ASP A 178 0.87 43.63 -3.32
N ASP A 179 2.16 43.32 -3.11
CA ASP A 179 2.66 41.94 -3.09
C ASP A 179 1.94 41.10 -2.03
N LEU A 180 1.70 41.66 -0.85
CA LEU A 180 1.07 40.97 0.28
C LEU A 180 -0.42 40.70 0.01
N LEU A 181 -1.13 41.66 -0.58
CA LEU A 181 -2.52 41.50 -1.02
C LEU A 181 -2.63 40.41 -2.09
N LYS A 182 -1.78 40.47 -3.14
CA LYS A 182 -1.69 39.43 -4.16
C LYS A 182 -1.38 38.06 -3.56
N CYS A 183 -0.44 37.99 -2.60
CA CYS A 183 -0.13 36.74 -1.92
C CYS A 183 -1.33 36.17 -1.15
N ALA A 184 -2.19 36.98 -0.55
CA ALA A 184 -3.40 36.50 0.12
C ALA A 184 -4.38 35.85 -0.88
N ASP A 185 -4.65 36.51 -2.02
CA ASP A 185 -5.51 35.99 -3.08
C ASP A 185 -4.97 34.68 -3.68
N ASP A 186 -3.67 34.65 -3.97
CA ASP A 186 -3.02 33.48 -4.55
C ASP A 186 -2.92 32.32 -3.54
N LEU A 187 -2.65 32.59 -2.26
CA LEU A 187 -2.70 31.59 -1.18
C LEU A 187 -4.08 30.94 -1.03
N GLN A 188 -5.18 31.69 -1.21
CA GLN A 188 -6.52 31.11 -1.20
C GLN A 188 -6.75 30.12 -2.35
N LYS A 189 -6.21 30.40 -3.55
CA LYS A 189 -6.29 29.48 -4.70
C LYS A 189 -5.39 28.25 -4.48
N TYR A 190 -4.19 28.48 -3.95
CA TYR A 190 -3.15 27.48 -3.76
C TYR A 190 -3.44 26.50 -2.61
N ASP A 191 -4.12 26.94 -1.54
CA ASP A 191 -4.65 26.08 -0.48
C ASP A 191 -5.59 24.99 -1.04
N VAL A 192 -6.58 25.41 -1.82
CA VAL A 192 -7.55 24.50 -2.49
C VAL A 192 -6.85 23.55 -3.46
N TYR A 193 -5.88 24.06 -4.24
CA TYR A 193 -5.08 23.24 -5.17
C TYR A 193 -4.25 22.17 -4.43
N ALA A 194 -3.52 22.57 -3.39
CA ALA A 194 -2.66 21.67 -2.61
C ALA A 194 -3.48 20.60 -1.87
N TYR A 195 -4.65 20.95 -1.32
CA TYR A 195 -5.60 19.99 -0.76
C TYR A 195 -6.13 19.01 -1.81
N GLY A 196 -6.41 19.48 -3.04
CA GLY A 196 -6.78 18.64 -4.17
C GLY A 196 -5.70 17.61 -4.52
N CYS A 197 -4.43 18.04 -4.59
CA CYS A 197 -3.28 17.16 -4.80
C CYS A 197 -3.10 16.14 -3.65
N LEU A 198 -3.23 16.58 -2.40
CA LEU A 198 -3.18 15.72 -1.22
C LEU A 198 -4.24 14.60 -1.28
N LYS A 199 -5.50 14.95 -1.57
CA LYS A 199 -6.59 13.97 -1.69
C LYS A 199 -6.46 13.07 -2.92
N LYS A 200 -5.81 13.53 -3.99
CA LYS A 200 -5.45 12.71 -5.15
C LYS A 200 -4.45 11.61 -4.77
N ILE A 201 -3.41 11.95 -4.00
CA ILE A 201 -2.40 10.97 -3.53
C ILE A 201 -2.98 10.05 -2.44
N GLU A 202 -3.81 10.55 -1.53
CA GLU A 202 -4.56 9.71 -0.59
C GLU A 202 -5.41 8.65 -1.31
N LYS A 203 -6.14 9.05 -2.37
CA LYS A 203 -6.92 8.12 -3.20
C LYS A 203 -6.02 7.06 -3.85
N ILE A 204 -4.93 7.48 -4.50
CA ILE A 204 -3.98 6.55 -5.14
C ILE A 204 -3.39 5.59 -4.10
N ALA A 205 -2.98 6.08 -2.92
CA ALA A 205 -2.44 5.23 -1.86
C ALA A 205 -3.44 4.15 -1.41
N LYS A 206 -4.70 4.55 -1.18
CA LYS A 206 -5.77 3.64 -0.74
C LYS A 206 -6.24 2.64 -1.80
N GLU A 207 -6.02 2.91 -3.09
CA GLU A 207 -6.31 1.98 -4.19
C GLU A 207 -5.41 0.72 -4.15
N TYR A 208 -4.20 0.82 -3.59
CA TYR A 208 -3.27 -0.30 -3.43
C TYR A 208 -3.24 -0.89 -2.01
N ASP A 209 -3.82 -0.19 -1.02
CA ASP A 209 -3.78 -0.55 0.39
C ASP A 209 -4.87 0.20 1.18
N GLU A 210 -6.05 -0.41 1.32
CA GLU A 210 -7.21 0.19 1.97
C GLU A 210 -6.94 0.58 3.45
N ASN A 211 -6.01 -0.11 4.11
CA ASN A 211 -5.66 0.08 5.52
C ASN A 211 -4.43 0.99 5.73
N ILE A 212 -3.97 1.72 4.71
CA ILE A 212 -2.71 2.47 4.79
C ILE A 212 -2.78 3.67 5.75
N GLU A 213 -1.99 3.60 6.83
CA GLU A 213 -1.83 4.70 7.78
C GLU A 213 -0.94 5.81 7.19
N LEU A 214 -1.58 6.85 6.66
CA LEU A 214 -0.89 8.05 6.15
C LEU A 214 -0.24 8.84 7.29
N LYS A 215 1.10 8.84 7.32
CA LYS A 215 1.93 9.43 8.38
C LYS A 215 2.86 10.49 7.83
N ILE A 216 3.13 11.51 8.65
CA ILE A 216 4.03 12.62 8.33
C ILE A 216 5.45 12.29 8.79
N ILE A 217 6.42 12.47 7.90
CA ILE A 217 7.85 12.32 8.15
C ILE A 217 8.40 13.68 8.56
N TYR A 218 8.45 13.93 9.86
CA TYR A 218 8.89 15.21 10.44
C TYR A 218 10.10 15.00 11.35
N GLN A 219 11.16 15.79 11.17
CA GLN A 219 12.42 15.67 11.94
C GLN A 219 12.98 14.23 12.02
N ARG A 220 12.89 13.48 10.91
CA ARG A 220 13.26 12.05 10.79
C ARG A 220 12.40 11.06 11.61
N GLN A 221 11.26 11.49 12.14
CA GLN A 221 10.29 10.65 12.84
C GLN A 221 8.98 10.51 12.04
N HIS A 222 8.36 9.33 12.10
CA HIS A 222 7.00 9.14 11.59
C HIS A 222 5.99 9.52 12.69
N ILE A 223 5.17 10.54 12.42
CA ILE A 223 4.15 11.04 13.35
C ILE A 223 2.79 11.14 12.64
N ASN A 224 1.70 10.93 13.39
CA ASN A 224 0.36 11.08 12.83
C ASN A 224 0.06 12.56 12.55
N ILE A 225 -0.85 12.84 11.61
CA ILE A 225 -1.26 14.21 11.22
C ILE A 225 -1.64 15.06 12.46
N ASP A 226 -2.41 14.47 13.38
CA ASP A 226 -2.78 15.05 14.66
C ASP A 226 -1.59 15.48 15.53
N GLN A 227 -0.48 14.75 15.49
CA GLN A 227 0.72 15.06 16.26
C GLN A 227 1.59 16.11 15.56
N TYR A 228 1.61 16.13 14.22
CA TYR A 228 2.30 17.16 13.44
C TYR A 228 1.66 18.55 13.65
N ILE A 229 0.34 18.69 13.47
CA ILE A 229 -0.37 19.98 13.63
C ILE A 229 -0.16 20.58 15.03
N ARG A 230 -0.07 19.74 16.07
CA ARG A 230 0.13 20.17 17.47
C ARG A 230 1.58 20.44 17.86
N ARG A 231 2.53 20.06 17.02
CA ARG A 231 3.97 20.31 17.18
C ARG A 231 4.54 21.11 16.00
N PHE A 232 3.68 21.85 15.31
CA PHE A 232 4.10 22.65 14.18
C PHE A 232 5.07 23.74 14.64
N SER A 233 6.23 23.78 14.01
CA SER A 233 7.11 24.94 13.93
C SER A 233 7.46 25.19 12.47
N TRP A 234 7.78 26.43 12.14
CA TRP A 234 8.20 26.79 10.79
C TRP A 234 9.46 26.00 10.35
N ASP A 235 9.45 25.41 9.15
CA ASP A 235 10.61 24.69 8.59
C ASP A 235 11.55 25.68 7.88
N ASP A 236 12.38 26.36 8.68
CA ASP A 236 13.42 27.28 8.20
C ASP A 236 14.46 26.64 7.24
N ALA A 237 14.56 25.30 7.19
CA ALA A 237 15.48 24.61 6.28
C ALA A 237 14.88 24.44 4.88
N LYS A 238 13.58 24.13 4.78
CA LYS A 238 12.85 24.11 3.50
C LYS A 238 12.48 25.52 3.02
N TYR A 239 12.06 26.40 3.94
CA TYR A 239 11.44 27.69 3.66
C TYR A 239 12.12 28.84 4.46
N PRO A 240 13.37 29.22 4.14
CA PRO A 240 14.10 30.27 4.84
C PRO A 240 13.39 31.63 4.79
N ARG A 241 13.17 32.25 5.96
CA ARG A 241 12.41 33.52 6.12
C ARG A 241 13.03 34.75 5.44
N ASN A 242 14.26 34.64 4.91
CA ASN A 242 14.99 35.71 4.22
C ASN A 242 14.67 35.81 2.72
N ARG A 243 14.06 34.78 2.12
CA ARG A 243 13.48 34.84 0.76
C ARG A 243 12.24 35.71 0.75
N SER A 244 11.80 36.17 -0.42
CA SER A 244 10.49 36.82 -0.52
C SER A 244 9.35 35.80 -0.28
N LEU A 245 8.21 36.33 0.16
CA LEU A 245 6.98 35.57 0.32
C LEU A 245 6.53 34.90 -0.98
N THR A 246 6.59 35.61 -2.11
CA THR A 246 6.23 35.11 -3.45
C THR A 246 7.10 33.93 -3.87
N GLU A 247 8.44 34.07 -3.85
CA GLU A 247 9.37 32.96 -4.11
C GLU A 247 9.09 31.73 -3.23
N THR A 248 8.72 31.97 -1.97
CA THR A 248 8.46 30.90 -1.00
C THR A 248 7.18 30.12 -1.36
N ILE A 249 6.12 30.81 -1.77
CA ILE A 249 4.87 30.21 -2.27
C ILE A 249 5.13 29.46 -3.58
N ASP A 250 5.86 30.06 -4.53
CA ASP A 250 6.20 29.44 -5.80
C ASP A 250 6.98 28.13 -5.59
N ILE A 251 7.95 28.11 -4.67
CA ILE A 251 8.72 26.91 -4.32
C ILE A 251 7.81 25.84 -3.69
N MET A 252 6.88 26.22 -2.80
CA MET A 252 5.90 25.27 -2.23
C MET A 252 5.06 24.62 -3.32
N ILE A 253 4.47 25.42 -4.21
CA ILE A 253 3.54 24.92 -5.23
C ILE A 253 4.25 24.12 -6.31
N ASN A 254 5.40 24.57 -6.80
CA ASN A 254 6.22 23.80 -7.73
C ASN A 254 6.61 22.43 -7.16
N ASN A 255 6.87 22.32 -5.85
CA ASN A 255 7.17 21.04 -5.21
C ASN A 255 5.91 20.16 -5.07
N VAL A 256 4.76 20.73 -4.70
CA VAL A 256 3.48 20.00 -4.63
C VAL A 256 3.09 19.43 -6.00
N THR A 257 3.19 20.23 -7.08
CA THR A 257 2.91 19.79 -8.44
C THR A 257 3.85 18.67 -8.88
N LYS A 258 5.18 18.86 -8.76
CA LYS A 258 6.19 17.84 -9.16
C LYS A 258 5.99 16.50 -8.45
N LEU A 259 5.75 16.52 -7.13
CA LEU A 259 5.49 15.30 -6.35
C LEU A 259 4.19 14.62 -6.79
N THR A 260 3.15 15.39 -7.13
CA THR A 260 1.87 14.83 -7.61
C THR A 260 2.01 14.20 -8.99
N ASP A 261 2.71 14.88 -9.91
CA ASP A 261 2.94 14.40 -11.28
C ASP A 261 3.84 13.16 -11.30
N GLU A 262 4.88 13.09 -10.46
CA GLU A 262 5.71 11.89 -10.38
C GLU A 262 4.89 10.68 -9.93
N ILE A 263 4.06 10.81 -8.88
CA ILE A 263 3.17 9.73 -8.43
C ILE A 263 2.21 9.29 -9.54
N GLN A 264 1.66 10.23 -10.31
CA GLN A 264 0.80 9.91 -11.46
C GLN A 264 1.54 9.14 -12.55
N ILE A 265 2.76 9.56 -12.92
CA ILE A 265 3.58 8.90 -13.94
C ILE A 265 3.91 7.46 -13.51
N LYS A 266 4.33 7.25 -12.25
CA LYS A 266 4.57 5.89 -11.72
C LYS A 266 3.30 5.03 -11.70
N CYS A 267 2.16 5.61 -11.37
CA CYS A 267 0.86 4.92 -11.40
C CYS A 267 0.46 4.52 -12.84
N SER A 268 0.70 5.39 -13.83
CA SER A 268 0.46 5.05 -15.25
C SER A 268 1.33 3.87 -15.70
N ILE A 269 2.65 3.94 -15.49
CA ILE A 269 3.61 2.88 -15.86
C ILE A 269 3.21 1.53 -15.24
N LEU A 270 2.73 1.54 -13.99
CA LEU A 270 2.25 0.34 -13.33
C LEU A 270 0.94 -0.19 -13.92
N ASN A 271 0.02 0.69 -14.33
CA ASN A 271 -1.18 0.29 -15.05
C ASN A 271 -0.86 -0.27 -16.44
N ASP A 272 0.11 0.28 -17.16
CA ASP A 272 0.60 -0.25 -18.44
C ASP A 272 1.19 -1.66 -18.29
N LEU A 273 1.96 -1.90 -17.22
CA LEU A 273 2.45 -3.24 -16.87
C LEU A 273 1.31 -4.21 -16.51
N LYS A 274 0.31 -3.75 -15.76
CA LYS A 274 -0.90 -4.55 -15.46
C LYS A 274 -1.71 -4.85 -16.72
N GLU A 275 -1.78 -3.93 -17.69
CA GLU A 275 -2.38 -4.18 -18.99
C GLU A 275 -1.58 -5.18 -19.83
N LYS A 276 -0.26 -5.07 -19.84
CA LYS A 276 0.61 -6.06 -20.50
C LYS A 276 0.35 -7.45 -19.93
N LYS A 277 0.32 -7.59 -18.59
CA LYS A 277 -0.08 -8.85 -17.91
C LYS A 277 -1.47 -9.34 -18.32
N LYS A 278 -2.47 -8.47 -18.53
CA LYS A 278 -3.81 -8.87 -19.02
C LYS A 278 -3.80 -9.34 -20.49
N LYS A 279 -2.88 -8.82 -21.31
CA LYS A 279 -2.70 -9.20 -22.73
C LYS A 279 -1.95 -10.54 -22.83
N ASP A 280 -0.89 -10.70 -22.02
CA ASP A 280 -0.08 -11.93 -21.94
C ASP A 280 -0.78 -13.07 -21.15
N ILE A 281 -1.83 -12.75 -20.38
CA ILE A 281 -2.70 -13.68 -19.61
C ILE A 281 -4.17 -13.30 -19.84
N PRO A 282 -4.82 -13.76 -20.92
CA PRO A 282 -6.19 -13.39 -21.26
C PRO A 282 -7.18 -13.86 -20.17
N LYS A 283 -7.67 -12.91 -19.36
CA LYS A 283 -8.66 -13.17 -18.32
C LYS A 283 -10.05 -13.39 -18.94
N ASN A 284 -10.44 -14.65 -19.06
CA ASN A 284 -11.80 -15.12 -19.34
C ASN A 284 -12.40 -14.79 -20.72
N GLU A 285 -11.92 -15.45 -21.77
CA GLU A 285 -12.85 -16.10 -22.72
C GLU A 285 -12.87 -17.62 -22.48
N LYS A 286 -13.20 -17.96 -21.23
CA LYS A 286 -13.44 -19.31 -20.68
C LYS A 286 -12.22 -20.24 -20.73
N ASN A 287 -12.44 -21.51 -20.37
CA ASN A 287 -11.36 -22.51 -20.25
C ASN A 287 -10.94 -23.11 -21.60
N ASN A 288 -11.62 -22.68 -22.66
CA ASN A 288 -11.77 -23.38 -23.92
C ASN A 288 -10.42 -23.66 -24.60
N PHE A 289 -10.14 -24.96 -24.80
CA PHE A 289 -8.85 -25.41 -25.31
C PHE A 289 -8.58 -24.96 -26.76
N PHE A 290 -9.59 -24.50 -27.51
CA PHE A 290 -9.40 -24.04 -28.90
C PHE A 290 -8.65 -22.70 -28.98
N PHE A 291 -8.80 -21.83 -27.98
CA PHE A 291 -8.25 -20.46 -27.94
C PHE A 291 -6.99 -20.31 -27.09
N LYS A 292 -6.71 -21.25 -26.19
CA LYS A 292 -5.49 -21.27 -25.37
C LYS A 292 -4.28 -21.78 -26.16
N ASN A 293 -3.10 -21.29 -25.80
CA ASN A 293 -1.82 -21.81 -26.28
C ASN A 293 -1.61 -23.24 -25.75
N LEU A 294 -1.47 -24.22 -26.64
CA LEU A 294 -1.31 -25.63 -26.27
C LEU A 294 -0.07 -25.88 -25.41
N ASN A 295 1.01 -25.11 -25.56
CA ASN A 295 2.21 -25.20 -24.71
C ASN A 295 1.90 -24.93 -23.22
N GLU A 296 0.91 -24.09 -22.93
CA GLU A 296 0.54 -23.71 -21.56
C GLU A 296 -0.42 -24.72 -20.90
N ILE A 297 -1.18 -25.46 -21.72
CA ILE A 297 -2.07 -26.54 -21.26
C ILE A 297 -1.25 -27.82 -21.02
N LEU A 298 -0.40 -28.16 -21.97
CA LEU A 298 0.37 -29.40 -22.02
C LEU A 298 1.68 -29.24 -21.23
N THR A 299 1.55 -29.03 -19.92
CA THR A 299 2.69 -28.77 -19.02
C THR A 299 3.62 -30.00 -18.90
N PRO A 300 4.90 -29.81 -18.52
CA PRO A 300 5.85 -30.91 -18.28
C PRO A 300 5.45 -31.92 -17.16
N GLN A 301 4.38 -31.66 -16.41
CA GLN A 301 3.84 -32.60 -15.41
C GLN A 301 2.72 -33.49 -15.97
N ILE A 302 2.11 -33.10 -17.09
CA ILE A 302 1.02 -33.82 -17.77
C ILE A 302 1.55 -34.59 -18.98
N VAL A 303 2.66 -34.11 -19.56
CA VAL A 303 3.29 -34.64 -20.78
C VAL A 303 4.56 -35.43 -20.45
N SER A 304 4.61 -36.69 -20.89
CA SER A 304 5.82 -37.48 -20.99
C SER A 304 6.51 -37.25 -22.35
N LYS A 305 7.84 -37.42 -22.42
CA LYS A 305 8.58 -37.28 -23.69
C LYS A 305 8.19 -38.32 -24.75
N SER A 306 7.56 -39.42 -24.33
CA SER A 306 6.93 -40.44 -25.18
C SER A 306 5.57 -40.05 -25.77
N ASP A 307 4.97 -38.93 -25.35
CA ASP A 307 3.65 -38.49 -25.81
C ASP A 307 3.71 -37.68 -27.11
N PHE A 308 4.90 -37.16 -27.44
CA PHE A 308 5.15 -36.36 -28.64
C PHE A 308 6.27 -36.98 -29.47
N MET A 309 5.87 -37.84 -30.40
CA MET A 309 6.73 -38.38 -31.44
C MET A 309 6.69 -37.46 -32.67
N GLU A 310 7.84 -36.88 -33.00
CA GLU A 310 8.07 -36.14 -34.24
C GLU A 310 9.35 -36.70 -34.89
N THR A 311 9.18 -37.47 -35.96
CA THR A 311 10.27 -38.09 -36.73
C THR A 311 10.20 -37.65 -38.19
N GLU A 312 11.01 -38.27 -39.06
CA GLU A 312 10.90 -38.07 -40.51
C GLU A 312 9.53 -38.55 -41.04
N TYR A 313 9.01 -39.64 -40.50
CA TYR A 313 7.83 -40.33 -41.04
C TYR A 313 6.58 -40.25 -40.16
N ILE A 314 6.70 -40.01 -38.86
CA ILE A 314 5.57 -39.97 -37.90
C ILE A 314 5.51 -38.59 -37.24
N THR A 315 4.30 -38.06 -37.07
CA THR A 315 4.02 -36.82 -36.33
C THR A 315 2.90 -37.05 -35.31
N THR A 316 2.86 -36.19 -34.28
CA THR A 316 1.83 -36.23 -33.24
C THR A 316 0.77 -35.17 -33.50
N LEU A 317 -0.49 -35.59 -33.53
CA LEU A 317 -1.65 -34.71 -33.66
C LEU A 317 -2.43 -34.66 -32.35
N ILE A 318 -2.96 -33.48 -32.02
CA ILE A 318 -3.81 -33.24 -30.86
C ILE A 318 -5.27 -33.19 -31.31
N ALA A 319 -6.04 -34.17 -30.83
CA ALA A 319 -7.47 -34.25 -31.04
C ALA A 319 -8.25 -33.66 -29.85
N TYR A 320 -9.31 -32.95 -30.18
CA TYR A 320 -10.24 -32.34 -29.24
C TYR A 320 -11.53 -33.15 -29.27
N VAL A 321 -11.80 -33.89 -28.19
CA VAL A 321 -12.90 -34.86 -28.10
C VAL A 321 -13.83 -34.45 -26.97
N HIS A 322 -15.08 -34.13 -27.29
CA HIS A 322 -16.11 -33.88 -26.30
C HIS A 322 -16.49 -35.19 -25.59
N LYS A 323 -16.72 -35.18 -24.26
CA LYS A 323 -17.01 -36.38 -23.45
C LYS A 323 -18.02 -37.33 -24.09
N ASN A 324 -19.15 -36.80 -24.56
CA ASN A 324 -20.23 -37.57 -25.20
C ASN A 324 -19.85 -38.27 -26.52
N LYS A 325 -18.63 -38.07 -27.04
CA LYS A 325 -18.10 -38.64 -28.28
C LYS A 325 -16.81 -39.46 -28.08
N ILE A 326 -16.41 -39.76 -26.84
CA ILE A 326 -15.20 -40.55 -26.56
C ILE A 326 -15.30 -41.96 -27.17
N ASP A 327 -16.44 -42.64 -27.04
CA ASP A 327 -16.64 -43.98 -27.63
C ASP A 327 -16.70 -43.93 -29.16
N GLU A 328 -17.31 -42.89 -29.73
CA GLU A 328 -17.30 -42.66 -31.19
C GLU A 328 -15.88 -42.43 -31.71
N TRP A 329 -15.06 -41.68 -30.98
CA TRP A 329 -13.66 -41.45 -31.30
C TRP A 329 -12.86 -42.76 -31.27
N LEU A 330 -12.88 -43.46 -30.13
CA LEU A 330 -12.10 -44.69 -29.91
C LEU A 330 -12.40 -45.78 -30.93
N ASN A 331 -13.67 -45.95 -31.31
CA ASN A 331 -14.06 -46.98 -32.28
C ASN A 331 -13.77 -46.61 -33.75
N ASN A 332 -13.67 -45.31 -34.08
CA ASN A 332 -13.59 -44.87 -35.49
C ASN A 332 -12.27 -44.22 -35.91
N TYR A 333 -11.42 -43.71 -35.00
CA TYR A 333 -10.26 -42.90 -35.41
C TYR A 333 -9.26 -43.64 -36.32
N GLU A 334 -9.10 -44.96 -36.13
CA GLU A 334 -8.24 -45.81 -36.99
C GLU A 334 -8.78 -45.94 -38.43
N SER A 335 -10.09 -45.71 -38.64
CA SER A 335 -10.71 -45.73 -39.97
C SER A 335 -10.60 -44.40 -40.75
N PHE A 336 -10.13 -43.32 -40.10
CA PHE A 336 -10.11 -41.98 -40.73
C PHE A 336 -9.03 -41.83 -41.80
N CYS A 337 -7.93 -42.60 -41.74
CA CYS A 337 -6.93 -42.66 -42.79
C CYS A 337 -6.10 -43.96 -42.67
N GLU A 338 -5.75 -44.56 -43.81
CA GLU A 338 -4.94 -45.80 -43.90
C GLU A 338 -3.61 -45.74 -43.13
N TYR A 339 -3.01 -44.55 -43.02
CA TYR A 339 -1.71 -44.33 -42.39
C TYR A 339 -1.81 -43.67 -40.99
N VAL A 340 -2.76 -44.14 -40.19
CA VAL A 340 -2.86 -43.89 -38.73
C VAL A 340 -2.17 -45.03 -38.00
N VAL A 341 -1.48 -44.76 -36.88
CA VAL A 341 -0.90 -45.82 -36.04
C VAL A 341 -2.00 -46.41 -35.14
N PRO A 342 -2.35 -47.71 -35.25
CA PRO A 342 -3.38 -48.32 -34.40
C PRO A 342 -2.98 -48.30 -32.92
N ARG A 343 -3.99 -48.24 -32.04
CA ARG A 343 -3.87 -48.11 -30.57
C ARG A 343 -2.96 -46.97 -30.09
N SER A 344 -2.74 -45.94 -30.91
CA SER A 344 -1.89 -44.80 -30.56
C SER A 344 -2.61 -43.69 -29.78
N THR A 345 -3.95 -43.68 -29.75
CA THR A 345 -4.70 -42.61 -29.09
C THR A 345 -4.80 -42.80 -27.59
N GLN A 346 -4.61 -41.69 -26.85
CA GLN A 346 -4.64 -41.67 -25.39
C GLN A 346 -5.03 -40.25 -24.92
N GLN A 347 -5.88 -40.17 -23.90
CA GLN A 347 -6.27 -38.92 -23.27
C GLN A 347 -5.14 -38.38 -22.36
N PHE A 348 -4.92 -37.07 -22.37
CA PHE A 348 -4.11 -36.41 -21.34
C PHE A 348 -4.92 -36.29 -20.05
N GLN A 349 -4.39 -36.85 -18.95
CA GLN A 349 -5.12 -36.91 -17.68
C GLN A 349 -5.31 -35.52 -17.06
N ASN A 350 -6.39 -35.35 -16.29
CA ASN A 350 -6.77 -34.13 -15.58
C ASN A 350 -6.97 -32.88 -16.47
N LEU A 351 -7.02 -33.03 -17.80
CA LEU A 351 -7.30 -31.95 -18.76
C LEU A 351 -8.73 -32.04 -19.29
N GLU A 352 -9.62 -31.34 -18.61
CA GLU A 352 -11.02 -31.16 -19.01
C GLU A 352 -11.39 -29.68 -19.15
N ASP A 353 -12.12 -29.37 -20.21
CA ASP A 353 -12.67 -28.05 -20.49
C ASP A 353 -14.00 -27.84 -19.75
N LYS A 354 -14.37 -26.57 -19.50
CA LYS A 354 -15.72 -26.22 -19.02
C LYS A 354 -16.81 -26.64 -20.01
N ASP A 355 -16.46 -26.61 -21.30
CA ASP A 355 -17.35 -27.00 -22.40
C ASP A 355 -17.31 -28.52 -22.67
N GLY A 356 -16.84 -29.35 -21.73
CA GLY A 356 -16.86 -30.82 -21.83
C GLY A 356 -15.85 -31.44 -22.81
N ASN A 357 -14.91 -30.64 -23.34
CA ASN A 357 -13.84 -31.11 -24.22
C ASN A 357 -12.68 -31.73 -23.43
N THR A 358 -12.05 -32.75 -24.03
CA THR A 358 -10.85 -33.44 -23.53
C THR A 358 -9.78 -33.46 -24.62
N LEU A 359 -8.51 -33.49 -24.24
CA LEU A 359 -7.39 -33.52 -25.18
C LEU A 359 -6.81 -34.94 -25.29
N TRP A 360 -6.56 -35.37 -26.53
CA TRP A 360 -6.02 -36.68 -26.87
C TRP A 360 -4.83 -36.53 -27.84
N LYS A 361 -3.82 -37.40 -27.71
CA LYS A 361 -2.80 -37.58 -28.76
C LYS A 361 -3.25 -38.61 -29.81
N VAL A 362 -2.68 -38.55 -31.00
CA VAL A 362 -2.70 -39.59 -32.04
C VAL A 362 -1.36 -39.56 -32.76
N PHE A 363 -0.82 -40.73 -33.12
CA PHE A 363 0.33 -40.82 -34.03
C PHE A 363 -0.14 -41.13 -35.45
N VAL A 364 0.27 -40.30 -36.41
CA VAL A 364 -0.12 -40.41 -37.83
C VAL A 364 1.15 -40.25 -38.68
N PHE A 365 1.20 -40.93 -39.83
CA PHE A 365 2.31 -40.70 -40.76
C PHE A 365 2.28 -39.26 -41.28
N LYS A 366 3.42 -38.58 -41.21
CA LYS A 366 3.59 -37.14 -41.45
C LYS A 366 3.05 -36.69 -42.81
N LYS A 367 3.26 -37.50 -43.85
CA LYS A 367 2.73 -37.32 -45.22
C LYS A 367 1.19 -37.30 -45.29
N PHE A 368 0.50 -38.00 -44.38
CA PHE A 368 -0.96 -38.16 -44.37
C PHE A 368 -1.66 -37.38 -43.24
N SER A 369 -0.90 -36.64 -42.43
CA SER A 369 -1.40 -35.80 -41.33
C SER A 369 -2.54 -34.85 -41.75
N HIS A 370 -2.42 -34.19 -42.92
CA HIS A 370 -3.48 -33.33 -43.45
C HIS A 370 -4.76 -34.11 -43.80
N ASN A 371 -4.63 -35.27 -44.44
CA ASN A 371 -5.76 -36.12 -44.82
C ASN A 371 -6.52 -36.60 -43.59
N PHE A 372 -5.80 -37.00 -42.52
CA PHE A 372 -6.40 -37.36 -41.24
C PHE A 372 -7.15 -36.17 -40.60
N MET A 373 -6.55 -34.97 -40.56
CA MET A 373 -7.23 -33.77 -40.03
C MET A 373 -8.50 -33.44 -40.82
N GLN A 374 -8.49 -33.61 -42.15
CA GLN A 374 -9.66 -33.41 -43.00
C GLN A 374 -10.75 -34.47 -42.77
N ALA A 375 -10.39 -35.74 -42.66
CA ALA A 375 -11.32 -36.84 -42.37
C ALA A 375 -11.96 -36.72 -40.98
N ALA A 376 -11.15 -36.40 -39.96
CA ALA A 376 -11.65 -36.12 -38.61
C ALA A 376 -12.64 -34.94 -38.59
N LYS A 377 -12.35 -33.86 -39.34
CA LYS A 377 -13.25 -32.71 -39.47
C LYS A 377 -14.59 -33.08 -40.12
N LEU A 378 -14.61 -33.96 -41.13
CA LEU A 378 -15.85 -34.48 -41.72
C LEU A 378 -16.69 -35.31 -40.72
N LYS A 379 -16.05 -35.89 -39.70
CA LYS A 379 -16.70 -36.60 -38.58
C LYS A 379 -17.01 -35.68 -37.38
N ASN A 380 -16.87 -34.36 -37.54
CA ASN A 380 -17.07 -33.34 -36.50
C ASN A 380 -16.07 -33.41 -35.32
N PHE A 381 -14.90 -34.02 -35.52
CA PHE A 381 -13.78 -33.93 -34.57
C PHE A 381 -12.81 -32.84 -35.02
N ILE A 382 -12.29 -32.06 -34.06
CA ILE A 382 -11.29 -31.04 -34.35
C ILE A 382 -9.92 -31.60 -33.98
N VAL A 383 -9.00 -31.60 -34.94
CA VAL A 383 -7.62 -32.07 -34.78
C VAL A 383 -6.67 -30.96 -35.23
N LYS A 384 -5.61 -30.72 -34.46
CA LYS A 384 -4.55 -29.76 -34.78
C LYS A 384 -3.19 -30.47 -34.72
N SER A 385 -2.26 -30.10 -35.61
CA SER A 385 -0.84 -30.40 -35.40
C SER A 385 -0.28 -29.56 -34.26
N PHE A 386 0.58 -30.17 -33.43
CA PHE A 386 1.23 -29.48 -32.32
C PHE A 386 2.59 -30.11 -32.01
N LEU A 387 3.65 -29.33 -32.22
CA LEU A 387 5.00 -29.71 -31.81
C LEU A 387 5.24 -29.19 -30.39
N TYR A 388 5.19 -30.10 -29.42
CA TYR A 388 5.52 -29.78 -28.03
C TYR A 388 6.99 -29.35 -27.92
N ASP A 389 7.24 -28.27 -27.18
CA ASP A 389 8.57 -27.74 -26.94
C ASP A 389 8.68 -27.23 -25.49
N GLU A 390 9.35 -28.05 -24.67
CA GLU A 390 9.64 -27.76 -23.25
C GLU A 390 10.34 -26.40 -23.08
N LYS A 391 11.18 -25.98 -24.04
CA LYS A 391 11.82 -24.66 -24.01
C LYS A 391 10.81 -23.54 -24.20
N LYS A 392 9.90 -23.64 -25.18
CA LYS A 392 8.86 -22.61 -25.40
C LYS A 392 7.94 -22.45 -24.18
N TYR A 393 7.59 -23.55 -23.51
CA TYR A 393 6.85 -23.48 -22.24
C TYR A 393 7.65 -22.71 -21.17
N ASN A 394 8.93 -23.04 -20.99
CA ASN A 394 9.80 -22.36 -20.03
C ASN A 394 9.99 -20.87 -20.36
N ASP A 395 10.18 -20.50 -21.63
CA ASP A 395 10.32 -19.11 -22.10
C ASP A 395 9.02 -18.30 -21.82
N ILE A 396 7.83 -18.90 -21.99
CA ILE A 396 6.53 -18.29 -21.64
C ILE A 396 6.38 -18.12 -20.11
N MET A 397 6.72 -19.14 -19.33
CA MET A 397 6.62 -19.09 -17.87
C MET A 397 7.62 -18.11 -17.26
N GLU A 398 8.84 -18.03 -17.79
CA GLU A 398 9.86 -17.09 -17.35
C GLU A 398 9.48 -15.64 -17.68
N SER A 399 8.97 -15.37 -18.89
CA SER A 399 8.50 -14.03 -19.28
C SER A 399 7.31 -13.55 -18.44
N ARG A 400 6.35 -14.42 -18.14
CA ARG A 400 5.26 -14.12 -17.17
C ARG A 400 5.79 -13.85 -15.77
N THR A 401 6.72 -14.67 -15.27
CA THR A 401 7.32 -14.50 -13.93
C THR A 401 8.10 -13.18 -13.83
N LYS A 402 8.82 -12.78 -14.90
CA LYS A 402 9.51 -11.48 -14.99
C LYS A 402 8.52 -10.30 -14.90
N ILE A 403 7.39 -10.37 -15.60
CA ILE A 403 6.35 -9.32 -15.55
C ILE A 403 5.69 -9.28 -14.17
N GLU A 404 5.42 -10.42 -13.55
CA GLU A 404 4.85 -10.50 -12.20
C GLU A 404 5.76 -9.85 -11.15
N ALA A 405 7.05 -10.22 -11.16
CA ALA A 405 8.05 -9.67 -10.26
C ALA A 405 8.22 -8.16 -10.43
N GLU A 406 8.17 -7.65 -11.67
CA GLU A 406 8.24 -6.21 -11.94
C GLU A 406 6.99 -5.46 -11.47
N ILE A 407 5.78 -6.02 -11.64
CA ILE A 407 4.54 -5.44 -11.09
C ILE A 407 4.64 -5.32 -9.56
N ILE A 408 5.01 -6.40 -8.88
CA ILE A 408 5.16 -6.41 -7.40
C ILE A 408 6.22 -5.40 -6.96
N ARG A 409 7.35 -5.31 -7.69
CA ARG A 409 8.42 -4.34 -7.42
C ARG A 409 7.93 -2.90 -7.56
N GLN A 410 7.18 -2.59 -8.61
CA GLN A 410 6.65 -1.26 -8.89
C GLN A 410 5.49 -0.88 -7.93
N GLU A 411 4.60 -1.81 -7.56
CA GLU A 411 3.59 -1.59 -6.50
C GLU A 411 4.24 -1.25 -5.15
N THR A 412 5.24 -2.05 -4.76
CA THR A 412 5.99 -1.83 -3.51
C THR A 412 6.79 -0.53 -3.55
N PHE A 413 7.23 -0.08 -4.72
CA PHE A 413 7.91 1.21 -4.90
C PHE A 413 6.92 2.38 -4.85
N LEU A 414 5.83 2.34 -5.63
CA LEU A 414 4.76 3.33 -5.65
C LEU A 414 4.17 3.58 -4.27
N ARG A 415 3.86 2.52 -3.49
CA ARG A 415 3.32 2.66 -2.12
C ARG A 415 4.24 3.48 -1.21
N ARG A 416 5.57 3.25 -1.29
CA ARG A 416 6.58 4.02 -0.53
C ARG A 416 6.69 5.46 -1.01
N MET A 417 6.62 5.70 -2.32
CA MET A 417 6.60 7.06 -2.87
C MET A 417 5.34 7.82 -2.46
N CYS A 418 4.15 7.21 -2.51
CA CYS A 418 2.90 7.84 -2.08
C CYS A 418 2.95 8.31 -0.63
N LEU A 419 3.54 7.52 0.29
CA LEU A 419 3.72 7.91 1.69
C LEU A 419 4.67 9.11 1.86
N ALA A 420 5.79 9.13 1.13
CA ALA A 420 6.74 10.25 1.17
C ALA A 420 6.13 11.53 0.55
N ALA A 421 5.53 11.42 -0.64
CA ALA A 421 4.88 12.53 -1.33
C ALA A 421 3.69 13.09 -0.54
N PHE A 422 2.85 12.24 0.07
CA PHE A 422 1.79 12.67 0.98
C PHE A 422 2.35 13.47 2.15
N SER A 423 3.43 12.98 2.79
CA SER A 423 4.09 13.68 3.89
C SER A 423 4.59 15.07 3.48
N ASP A 424 5.35 15.18 2.40
CA ASP A 424 5.92 16.47 1.97
C ASP A 424 4.86 17.44 1.46
N ILE A 425 3.81 16.96 0.78
CA ILE A 425 2.68 17.78 0.35
C ILE A 425 1.84 18.23 1.56
N PHE A 426 1.64 17.38 2.57
CA PHE A 426 0.95 17.79 3.80
C PHE A 426 1.76 18.85 4.57
N ILE A 427 3.08 18.70 4.65
CA ILE A 427 3.97 19.71 5.23
C ILE A 427 3.84 21.04 4.48
N ALA A 428 3.91 21.02 3.15
CA ALA A 428 3.74 22.23 2.32
C ALA A 428 2.34 22.85 2.47
N PHE A 429 1.28 22.04 2.50
CA PHE A 429 -0.11 22.45 2.69
C PHE A 429 -0.32 23.20 4.02
N ILE A 430 0.24 22.70 5.12
CA ILE A 430 0.19 23.41 6.41
C ILE A 430 1.02 24.70 6.36
N HIS A 431 2.18 24.72 5.70
CA HIS A 431 2.96 25.96 5.54
C HIS A 431 2.22 27.01 4.71
N LEU A 432 1.51 26.64 3.64
CA LEU A 432 0.65 27.56 2.87
C LEU A 432 -0.47 28.14 3.75
N ASN A 433 -1.11 27.32 4.59
CA ASN A 433 -2.09 27.79 5.57
C ASN A 433 -1.49 28.76 6.61
N ILE A 434 -0.25 28.53 7.04
CA ILE A 434 0.48 29.42 7.96
C ILE A 434 0.85 30.75 7.28
N LEU A 435 1.29 30.72 6.02
CA LEU A 435 1.50 31.93 5.22
C LEU A 435 0.20 32.72 5.06
N ARG A 436 -0.93 32.04 4.82
CA ARG A 436 -2.24 32.68 4.71
C ARG A 436 -2.64 33.40 5.99
N VAL A 437 -2.47 32.74 7.15
CA VAL A 437 -2.68 33.37 8.47
C VAL A 437 -1.76 34.57 8.68
N PHE A 438 -0.49 34.50 8.24
CA PHE A 438 0.42 35.66 8.28
C PHE A 438 -0.08 36.81 7.42
N CYS A 439 -0.42 36.58 6.14
CA CYS A 439 -0.90 37.61 5.22
C CYS A 439 -2.16 38.29 5.74
N GLU A 440 -3.20 37.53 6.08
CA GLU A 440 -4.45 38.06 6.63
C GLU A 440 -4.21 38.82 7.94
N SER A 441 -3.25 38.41 8.77
CA SER A 441 -2.89 39.11 10.02
C SER A 441 -2.14 40.42 9.80
N VAL A 442 -1.22 40.48 8.83
CA VAL A 442 -0.49 41.72 8.51
C VAL A 442 -1.42 42.73 7.82
N LEU A 443 -2.24 42.27 6.86
CA LEU A 443 -3.24 43.11 6.19
C LEU A 443 -4.26 43.70 7.18
N ARG A 444 -4.63 42.94 8.23
CA ARG A 444 -5.65 43.33 9.20
C ARG A 444 -5.14 44.11 10.41
N PHE A 445 -4.05 43.67 11.04
CA PHE A 445 -3.54 44.27 12.27
C PHE A 445 -2.46 45.33 12.02
N GLY A 446 -1.89 45.34 10.80
CA GLY A 446 -0.87 46.28 10.35
C GLY A 446 0.57 45.85 10.69
N VAL A 447 1.49 46.79 10.45
CA VAL A 447 2.93 46.65 10.72
C VAL A 447 3.30 47.54 11.92
N PRO A 448 4.12 47.08 12.88
CA PRO A 448 4.71 45.75 12.99
C PRO A 448 3.67 44.65 13.30
N PRO A 449 3.93 43.39 12.85
CA PRO A 449 3.02 42.25 12.98
C PRO A 449 2.82 41.77 14.44
N ASN A 450 2.05 42.53 15.21
CA ASN A 450 1.75 42.25 16.62
C ASN A 450 0.46 41.43 16.75
N PHE A 451 0.59 40.11 16.55
CA PHE A 451 -0.48 39.14 16.70
C PHE A 451 -0.02 37.83 17.37
N ALA A 452 -0.98 37.06 17.87
CA ALA A 452 -0.78 35.71 18.40
C ALA A 452 -1.72 34.73 17.69
N SER A 453 -1.20 33.54 17.38
CA SER A 453 -1.89 32.53 16.57
C SER A 453 -2.12 31.22 17.35
N PHE A 454 -3.24 30.56 17.06
CA PHE A 454 -3.67 29.35 17.76
C PHE A 454 -4.31 28.35 16.78
N SER A 455 -4.07 27.06 17.00
CA SER A 455 -4.78 25.98 16.30
C SER A 455 -5.89 25.42 17.20
N ILE A 456 -7.09 25.29 16.65
CA ILE A 456 -8.27 24.70 17.30
C ILE A 456 -8.74 23.55 16.43
N ARG A 457 -8.91 22.36 17.01
CA ARG A 457 -9.44 21.19 16.28
C ARG A 457 -10.89 20.92 16.66
N ILE A 458 -11.70 20.60 15.67
CA ILE A 458 -13.16 20.53 15.79
C ILE A 458 -13.61 19.15 15.32
N ASN A 459 -14.42 18.47 16.14
CA ASN A 459 -15.06 17.22 15.75
C ASN A 459 -16.31 17.57 14.91
N GLY A 460 -16.12 17.63 13.60
CA GLY A 460 -17.20 17.83 12.63
C GLY A 460 -17.69 19.27 12.46
N GLU A 461 -18.13 19.55 11.24
CA GLU A 461 -18.75 20.80 10.79
C GLU A 461 -19.96 21.21 11.67
N SER A 462 -20.70 20.23 12.20
CA SER A 462 -21.80 20.38 13.16
C SER A 462 -21.42 21.15 14.45
N LYS A 463 -20.15 21.10 14.85
CA LYS A 463 -19.63 21.87 15.99
C LYS A 463 -18.99 23.20 15.59
N GLU A 464 -18.63 23.40 14.32
CA GLU A 464 -17.88 24.58 13.86
C GLU A 464 -18.60 25.89 14.20
N LYS A 465 -19.88 26.03 13.85
CA LYS A 465 -20.68 27.22 14.15
C LYS A 465 -20.75 27.53 15.66
N LYS A 466 -20.64 26.52 16.52
CA LYS A 466 -20.58 26.68 18.00
C LYS A 466 -19.20 27.12 18.49
N VAL A 467 -18.12 26.68 17.83
CA VAL A 467 -16.76 27.21 18.08
C VAL A 467 -16.68 28.66 17.62
N ARG A 468 -17.08 28.95 16.37
CA ARG A 468 -17.08 30.30 15.80
C ARG A 468 -17.89 31.30 16.63
N LYS A 469 -19.11 30.93 17.07
CA LYS A 469 -19.86 31.76 18.03
C LYS A 469 -19.11 31.99 19.34
N LYS A 470 -18.54 30.94 19.96
CA LYS A 470 -17.76 31.10 21.20
C LYS A 470 -16.51 31.96 21.03
N LEU A 471 -15.83 31.89 19.89
CA LEU A 471 -14.71 32.75 19.56
C LEU A 471 -15.16 34.21 19.39
N TYR A 472 -16.28 34.43 18.69
CA TYR A 472 -16.91 35.74 18.62
C TYR A 472 -17.24 36.27 20.03
N ASP A 473 -17.92 35.49 20.88
CA ASP A 473 -18.24 35.85 22.27
C ASP A 473 -17.00 36.15 23.12
N ILE A 474 -15.85 35.52 22.85
CA ILE A 474 -14.57 35.79 23.53
C ILE A 474 -13.96 37.11 23.06
N PHE A 475 -13.91 37.33 21.75
CA PHE A 475 -13.18 38.46 21.17
C PHE A 475 -13.99 39.77 21.07
N SER A 476 -15.33 39.70 21.07
CA SER A 476 -16.22 40.88 20.94
C SER A 476 -16.66 41.51 22.27
N ASN A 477 -16.57 40.78 23.39
CA ASN A 477 -17.00 41.30 24.69
C ASN A 477 -16.10 42.43 25.21
N SER A 478 -16.69 43.34 25.97
CA SER A 478 -16.24 44.74 26.09
C SER A 478 -14.88 45.01 26.74
N ASP A 479 -14.18 44.00 27.27
CA ASP A 479 -12.83 44.15 27.86
C ASP A 479 -11.75 43.33 27.12
N SER A 480 -12.04 42.93 25.87
CA SER A 480 -11.14 42.13 25.03
C SER A 480 -10.62 42.89 23.80
N ILE A 481 -9.30 42.88 23.62
CA ILE A 481 -8.47 42.52 22.44
C ILE A 481 -8.97 42.88 21.01
N GLY A 482 -10.26 42.71 20.68
CA GLY A 482 -10.85 43.04 19.38
C GLY A 482 -11.45 44.45 19.27
N LYS A 483 -11.52 45.20 20.39
CA LYS A 483 -12.30 46.45 20.57
C LYS A 483 -12.09 47.52 19.49
N ASN A 484 -10.90 47.61 18.89
CA ASN A 484 -10.54 48.64 17.90
C ASN A 484 -11.06 48.37 16.46
N TYR A 485 -11.61 47.18 16.17
CA TYR A 485 -11.89 46.74 14.80
C TYR A 485 -13.36 46.43 14.50
N ILE A 486 -14.28 46.55 15.48
CA ILE A 486 -15.73 46.46 15.24
C ILE A 486 -16.29 47.87 15.02
N LYS A 487 -15.90 48.52 13.91
CA LYS A 487 -16.72 49.57 13.30
C LYS A 487 -17.74 48.89 12.39
N ARG A 488 -19.00 49.27 12.51
CA ARG A 488 -20.10 48.70 11.72
C ARG A 488 -19.88 48.98 10.23
N SER A 489 -19.85 47.93 9.43
CA SER A 489 -20.36 47.95 8.06
C SER A 489 -21.82 47.49 8.12
N ASP A 490 -22.72 48.27 7.54
CA ASP A 490 -24.15 47.94 7.54
C ASP A 490 -24.45 46.86 6.48
N GLU A 491 -25.49 46.07 6.76
CA GLU A 491 -26.31 45.25 5.86
C GLU A 491 -25.80 45.02 4.42
N ASN A 492 -24.72 44.24 4.25
CA ASN A 492 -24.63 43.03 3.42
C ASN A 492 -23.20 42.44 3.40
N ASP A 493 -23.12 41.16 3.04
CA ASP A 493 -21.92 40.36 2.67
C ASP A 493 -20.82 40.09 3.72
N GLU A 494 -20.35 38.84 3.66
CA GLU A 494 -19.29 38.17 4.45
C GLU A 494 -19.40 38.13 6.00
N GLU A 495 -19.04 36.97 6.56
CA GLU A 495 -19.15 36.67 7.99
C GLU A 495 -17.90 37.21 8.75
N ILE A 496 -17.78 38.54 8.87
CA ILE A 496 -16.58 39.22 9.40
C ILE A 496 -16.35 38.92 10.89
N TYR A 497 -15.56 37.88 11.16
CA TYR A 497 -15.07 37.54 12.49
C TYR A 497 -14.13 38.63 13.04
N PRO A 498 -14.11 38.94 14.35
CA PRO A 498 -13.18 39.90 14.97
C PRO A 498 -11.72 39.40 15.08
N TYR A 499 -11.40 38.26 14.44
CA TYR A 499 -10.11 37.60 14.40
C TYR A 499 -9.85 37.04 12.98
N VAL A 500 -8.59 36.82 12.62
CA VAL A 500 -8.18 36.14 11.37
C VAL A 500 -8.49 34.64 11.49
N SER A 501 -8.97 34.00 10.42
CA SER A 501 -9.62 32.69 10.49
C SER A 501 -9.41 31.86 9.22
N VAL A 502 -8.44 30.95 9.24
CA VAL A 502 -8.19 29.97 8.16
C VAL A 502 -8.64 28.59 8.62
N SER A 503 -9.50 27.90 7.85
CA SER A 503 -10.11 26.62 8.23
C SER A 503 -10.02 25.57 7.14
N PHE A 504 -9.48 24.40 7.48
CA PHE A 504 -9.30 23.28 6.56
C PHE A 504 -9.77 21.95 7.18
N LYS A 505 -10.11 21.00 6.31
CA LYS A 505 -10.49 19.62 6.66
C LYS A 505 -9.23 18.73 6.62
N ILE A 506 -9.19 17.72 7.48
CA ILE A 506 -8.08 16.75 7.58
C ILE A 506 -8.47 15.48 6.82
#